data_AF-F9GF46-F1
#
_entry.id   AF-F9GF46-F1
#
_cell.length_a   1.000
_cell.length_b   1.000
_cell.length_c   1.000
_cell.angle_alpha   90.00
_cell.angle_beta   90.00
_cell.angle_gamma   90.00
#
_symmetry.space_group_name_H-M   'P 1'
#
loop_
_entity.id
_entity.type
_entity.pdbx_description
1 polymer ?
#
loop_
_entity_poly.entity_id
_entity_poly.type
_entity_poly.pdbx_seq_one_letter_code
_entity_poly.pdbx_strand_id
1 'polypeptide(L)'
;DSKYTAEGLEKLLIETYGQNRSTTDISPATAMGAHVGVTLTRARDGSVFLATNYNSATGQAQDSDYRHLELNDGQSQSKWWQVLRCATAAPYYFKPARIGDLGVFQDGGLAVNNPVCIAIREATLLSPDMAEPSVVVSLGTGSASDDDNGPSGILSEKFLPRLSRALWKQTGSKVTWSHLLSHQRADSDTKLFRFDVDFMGEEPLLDEVSMVERVRQTAHDTATRSSSLRRLCRHLRAELFLFELDELHPPYFVRGAYQCAGRIICRLRAHTPEYKEFIRQLCEREAAFRVGAQFLRITYENINTDLCFKVNFAVPTLSSSISIALLEGADEESHINGSPFAIEWLIRRQALNAGFGTSDHRELAHSDLDCVP
;
A
#
# COMPACT_ATOMS: atom_id res chain seq x y z
N ASP A 1 28.81 5.17 -23.23
CA ASP A 1 28.06 6.37 -23.62
C ASP A 1 26.63 6.33 -23.12
N SER A 2 26.07 7.48 -22.74
CA SER A 2 24.65 7.67 -22.37
C SER A 2 24.08 8.80 -23.22
N LYS A 3 22.77 8.77 -23.49
CA LYS A 3 22.07 9.79 -24.28
C LYS A 3 22.12 11.16 -23.61
N TYR A 4 22.04 11.18 -22.27
CA TYR A 4 22.02 12.40 -21.47
C TYR A 4 23.14 12.43 -20.43
N THR A 5 23.58 13.65 -20.10
CA THR A 5 24.35 13.92 -18.89
C THR A 5 23.40 13.97 -17.69
N ALA A 6 23.88 13.63 -16.51
CA ALA A 6 23.04 13.57 -15.32
C ALA A 6 23.10 14.82 -14.43
N GLU A 7 23.93 15.80 -14.76
CA GLU A 7 24.19 16.98 -13.92
C GLU A 7 22.92 17.76 -13.57
N GLY A 8 22.05 17.99 -14.56
CA GLY A 8 20.77 18.68 -14.35
C GLY A 8 19.81 17.89 -13.47
N LEU A 9 19.75 16.56 -13.65
CA LEU A 9 18.93 15.66 -12.83
C LEU A 9 19.44 15.60 -11.39
N GLU A 10 20.76 15.50 -11.20
CA GLU A 10 21.38 15.48 -9.87
C GLU A 10 21.15 16.80 -9.13
N LYS A 11 21.32 17.93 -9.81
CA LYS A 11 21.02 19.24 -9.24
C LYS A 11 19.56 19.32 -8.78
N LEU A 12 18.62 18.91 -9.63
CA LEU A 12 17.18 18.88 -9.29
C LEU A 12 16.91 17.98 -8.08
N LEU A 13 17.46 16.76 -8.06
CA LEU A 13 17.27 15.83 -6.94
C LEU A 13 17.85 16.37 -5.63
N ILE A 14 19.01 17.05 -5.69
CA ILE A 14 19.62 17.69 -4.52
C ILE A 14 18.78 18.87 -4.02
N GLU A 15 18.25 19.70 -4.92
CA GLU A 15 17.37 20.83 -4.58
C GLU A 15 16.05 20.33 -3.96
N THR A 16 15.46 19.25 -4.49
CA THR A 16 14.19 18.71 -3.99
C THR A 16 14.33 17.91 -2.69
N TYR A 17 15.34 17.03 -2.59
CA TYR A 17 15.46 16.08 -1.47
C TYR A 17 16.51 16.45 -0.44
N GLY A 18 17.35 17.44 -0.72
CA GLY A 18 18.44 17.90 0.14
C GLY A 18 19.73 17.10 -0.07
N GLN A 19 20.86 17.80 -0.07
CA GLN A 19 22.19 17.22 -0.34
C GLN A 19 22.64 16.20 0.71
N ASN A 20 22.20 16.37 1.97
CA ASN A 20 22.65 15.58 3.11
C ASN A 20 21.55 14.76 3.76
N ARG A 21 20.35 14.74 3.16
CA ARG A 21 19.22 14.01 3.72
C ARG A 21 19.42 12.50 3.54
N SER A 22 19.52 11.82 4.67
CA SER A 22 19.56 10.36 4.75
C SER A 22 18.23 9.75 4.36
N THR A 23 18.25 8.48 3.93
CA THR A 23 17.02 7.73 3.63
C THR A 23 16.12 7.58 4.85
N THR A 24 16.70 7.50 6.05
CA THR A 24 16.00 7.30 7.33
C THR A 24 15.72 8.59 8.11
N ASP A 25 16.11 9.75 7.57
CA ASP A 25 15.80 11.02 8.22
C ASP A 25 14.29 11.22 8.35
N ILE A 26 13.87 11.91 9.42
CA ILE A 26 12.47 12.26 9.64
C ILE A 26 11.91 12.97 8.40
N SER A 27 10.75 12.51 7.96
CA SER A 27 10.06 13.02 6.78
C SER A 27 8.56 13.10 7.06
N PRO A 28 7.79 13.85 6.25
CA PRO A 28 6.33 13.78 6.32
C PRO A 28 5.80 12.35 6.22
N ALA A 29 6.44 11.50 5.40
CA ALA A 29 6.10 10.08 5.31
C ALA A 29 6.33 9.37 6.66
N THR A 30 7.51 9.50 7.26
CA THR A 30 7.84 8.89 8.56
C THR A 30 6.94 9.39 9.69
N ALA A 31 6.62 10.70 9.70
CA ALA A 31 5.72 11.30 10.68
C ALA A 31 4.29 10.77 10.58
N MET A 32 3.86 10.34 9.40
CA MET A 32 2.57 9.68 9.16
C MET A 32 2.64 8.15 9.32
N GLY A 33 3.80 7.59 9.66
CA GLY A 33 4.03 6.13 9.71
C GLY A 33 4.07 5.46 8.33
N ALA A 34 4.30 6.22 7.26
CA ALA A 34 4.38 5.69 5.91
C ALA A 34 5.77 5.11 5.62
N HIS A 35 5.77 3.86 5.17
CA HIS A 35 6.95 3.14 4.72
C HIS A 35 7.14 3.33 3.21
N VAL A 36 8.37 3.66 2.80
CA VAL A 36 8.75 3.96 1.42
C VAL A 36 9.90 3.04 1.03
N GLY A 37 9.84 2.48 -0.16
CA GLY A 37 10.88 1.64 -0.75
C GLY A 37 11.13 2.01 -2.22
N VAL A 38 12.40 2.04 -2.63
CA VAL A 38 12.84 2.29 -4.01
C VAL A 38 13.71 1.12 -4.47
N THR A 39 13.33 0.50 -5.58
CA THR A 39 14.09 -0.60 -6.17
C THR A 39 15.27 -0.09 -6.99
N LEU A 40 16.40 -0.79 -6.89
CA LEU A 40 17.64 -0.51 -7.58
C LEU A 40 18.19 -1.81 -8.17
N THR A 41 18.83 -1.73 -9.33
CA THR A 41 19.58 -2.86 -9.90
C THR A 41 21.06 -2.59 -9.76
N ARG A 42 21.82 -3.52 -9.17
CA ARG A 42 23.28 -3.39 -9.08
C ARG A 42 23.91 -3.61 -10.46
N ALA A 43 24.73 -2.67 -10.91
CA ALA A 43 25.29 -2.69 -12.27
C ALA A 43 26.25 -3.87 -12.54
N ARG A 44 26.89 -4.42 -11.49
CA ARG A 44 27.90 -5.48 -11.61
C ARG A 44 27.30 -6.86 -11.90
N ASP A 45 26.22 -7.21 -11.21
CA ASP A 45 25.69 -8.59 -11.14
C ASP A 45 24.17 -8.66 -11.39
N GLY A 46 23.49 -7.53 -11.58
CA GLY A 46 22.04 -7.48 -11.82
C GLY A 46 21.19 -7.74 -10.58
N SER A 47 21.80 -7.85 -9.39
CA SER A 47 21.05 -8.11 -8.15
C SER A 47 20.14 -6.94 -7.77
N VAL A 48 18.97 -7.27 -7.23
CA VAL A 48 17.95 -6.30 -6.82
C VAL A 48 18.27 -5.78 -5.42
N PHE A 49 18.22 -4.47 -5.27
CA PHE A 49 18.34 -3.78 -3.99
C PHE A 49 17.09 -2.96 -3.70
N LEU A 50 16.74 -2.84 -2.42
CA LEU A 50 15.65 -2.02 -1.92
C LEU A 50 16.22 -0.96 -0.97
N ALA A 51 16.09 0.30 -1.34
CA ALA A 51 16.40 1.43 -0.45
C ALA A 51 15.13 1.89 0.26
N THR A 52 15.14 1.96 1.58
CA THR A 52 13.95 2.20 2.41
C THR A 52 14.10 3.41 3.33
N ASN A 53 12.97 3.97 3.78
CA ASN A 53 12.94 4.98 4.86
C ASN A 53 12.84 4.38 6.27
N TYR A 54 12.89 3.05 6.38
CA TYR A 54 12.85 2.29 7.62
C TYR A 54 14.00 1.31 7.67
N ASN A 55 14.42 0.97 8.88
CA ASN A 55 15.38 -0.10 9.07
C ASN A 55 14.68 -1.43 8.84
N SER A 56 15.32 -2.33 8.08
CA SER A 56 14.92 -3.73 8.08
C SER A 56 15.16 -4.29 9.49
N ALA A 57 14.13 -4.27 10.33
CA ALA A 57 14.19 -4.86 11.67
C ALA A 57 14.29 -6.40 11.61
N THR A 58 14.17 -6.99 10.42
CA THR A 58 14.18 -8.43 10.17
C THR A 58 15.52 -8.84 9.57
N GLY A 59 16.54 -8.98 10.41
CA GLY A 59 17.84 -9.60 10.07
C GLY A 59 17.77 -11.09 9.69
N GLN A 60 16.70 -11.57 9.05
CA GLN A 60 16.43 -12.99 8.82
C GLN A 60 15.83 -13.37 7.45
N ALA A 61 15.72 -12.48 6.47
CA ALA A 61 15.38 -12.91 5.12
C ALA A 61 16.65 -13.33 4.35
N GLN A 62 17.26 -14.47 4.71
CA GLN A 62 18.33 -15.08 3.91
C GLN A 62 17.84 -15.63 2.55
N ASP A 63 16.53 -15.64 2.33
CA ASP A 63 15.85 -16.18 1.14
C ASP A 63 14.92 -15.12 0.50
N SER A 64 15.48 -13.98 0.10
CA SER A 64 14.78 -12.97 -0.68
C SER A 64 15.48 -12.69 -2.01
N ASP A 65 14.68 -12.55 -3.07
CA ASP A 65 15.14 -12.21 -4.43
C ASP A 65 15.71 -10.79 -4.53
N TYR A 66 15.71 -10.02 -3.43
CA TYR A 66 16.28 -8.69 -3.31
C TYR A 66 16.97 -8.51 -1.96
N ARG A 67 17.85 -7.52 -1.87
CA ARG A 67 18.58 -7.15 -0.66
C ARG A 67 18.21 -5.75 -0.21
N HIS A 68 18.13 -5.52 1.10
CA HIS A 68 18.04 -4.16 1.61
C HIS A 68 19.37 -3.43 1.36
N LEU A 69 19.28 -2.14 1.06
CA LEU A 69 20.44 -1.27 0.97
C LEU A 69 20.91 -0.99 2.42
N GLU A 70 21.68 -1.92 2.98
CA GLU A 70 22.07 -1.92 4.39
C GLU A 70 22.80 -0.64 4.80
N LEU A 71 22.39 -0.11 5.96
CA LEU A 71 23.02 0.99 6.66
C LEU A 71 23.92 0.35 7.74
N ASN A 72 25.16 0.03 7.41
CA ASN A 72 26.10 -0.36 8.46
C ASN A 72 26.41 0.85 9.33
N ASP A 73 26.26 0.71 10.65
CA ASP A 73 26.63 1.71 11.64
C ASP A 73 28.10 2.12 11.43
N GLY A 74 28.30 3.32 10.87
CA GLY A 74 29.62 3.89 10.58
C GLY A 74 29.94 4.13 9.11
N GLN A 75 29.14 3.62 8.15
CA GLN A 75 29.25 3.99 6.74
C GLN A 75 28.27 5.13 6.42
N SER A 76 28.68 6.04 5.52
CA SER A 76 27.87 7.19 5.09
C SER A 76 26.45 6.72 4.75
N GLN A 77 25.48 7.17 5.55
CA GLN A 77 24.07 6.85 5.32
C GLN A 77 23.70 7.19 3.87
N SER A 78 23.00 6.26 3.22
CA SER A 78 22.52 6.47 1.84
C SER A 78 21.66 7.72 1.78
N LYS A 79 21.90 8.58 0.80
CA LYS A 79 21.15 9.84 0.64
C LYS A 79 20.04 9.66 -0.38
N TRP A 80 18.87 10.26 -0.13
CA TRP A 80 17.72 10.13 -1.04
C TRP A 80 18.05 10.54 -2.47
N TRP A 81 18.77 11.65 -2.67
CA TRP A 81 19.13 12.10 -4.02
C TRP A 81 20.02 11.08 -4.75
N GLN A 82 20.90 10.36 -4.06
CA GLN A 82 21.78 9.33 -4.64
C GLN A 82 20.97 8.09 -5.04
N VAL A 83 20.06 7.66 -4.15
CA VAL A 83 19.15 6.54 -4.41
C VAL A 83 18.29 6.84 -5.64
N LEU A 84 17.64 7.99 -5.67
CA LEU A 84 16.77 8.39 -6.78
C LEU A 84 17.55 8.60 -8.08
N ARG A 85 18.79 9.11 -7.99
CA ARG A 85 19.68 9.23 -9.14
C ARG A 85 20.01 7.86 -9.75
N CYS A 86 20.20 6.83 -8.92
CA CYS A 86 20.41 5.46 -9.39
C CYS A 86 19.12 4.85 -9.93
N ALA A 87 17.99 5.02 -9.23
CA ALA A 87 16.69 4.47 -9.61
C ALA A 87 16.18 4.99 -10.97
N THR A 88 16.56 6.21 -11.34
CA THR A 88 16.23 6.84 -12.63
C THR A 88 17.30 6.63 -13.70
N ALA A 89 18.37 5.89 -13.39
CA ALA A 89 19.48 5.67 -14.31
C ALA A 89 19.16 4.55 -15.32
N ALA A 90 18.14 4.76 -16.16
CA ALA A 90 17.75 3.82 -17.19
C ALA A 90 18.91 3.62 -18.18
N PRO A 91 19.27 2.37 -18.57
CA PRO A 91 20.29 2.12 -19.56
C PRO A 91 19.99 2.86 -20.85
N TYR A 92 21.04 3.18 -21.59
CA TYR A 92 21.02 4.08 -22.75
C TYR A 92 20.74 5.55 -22.39
N TYR A 93 19.85 5.87 -21.44
CA TYR A 93 19.50 7.24 -21.09
C TYR A 93 20.54 7.91 -20.18
N PHE A 94 20.84 7.30 -19.04
CA PHE A 94 21.77 7.83 -18.05
C PHE A 94 22.80 6.77 -17.65
N LYS A 95 24.00 7.23 -17.25
CA LYS A 95 25.02 6.33 -16.69
C LYS A 95 24.58 5.83 -15.30
N PRO A 96 24.90 4.57 -14.96
CA PRO A 96 24.83 4.08 -13.59
C PRO A 96 25.58 5.01 -12.62
N ALA A 97 25.11 5.11 -11.39
CA ALA A 97 25.67 6.00 -10.38
C ALA A 97 26.11 5.22 -9.14
N ARG A 98 27.07 5.78 -8.39
CA ARG A 98 27.63 5.16 -7.18
C ARG A 98 26.92 5.70 -5.95
N ILE A 99 26.55 4.81 -5.03
CA ILE A 99 26.08 5.17 -3.68
C ILE A 99 27.18 4.77 -2.69
N GLY A 100 27.94 5.76 -2.23
CA GLY A 100 29.04 5.56 -1.27
C GLY A 100 29.92 4.34 -1.61
N ASP A 101 30.18 3.52 -0.61
CA ASP A 101 30.92 2.25 -0.74
C ASP A 101 30.01 1.06 -1.08
N LEU A 102 28.69 1.26 -1.13
CA LEU A 102 27.70 0.20 -1.36
C LEU A 102 27.71 -0.34 -2.78
N GLY A 103 28.18 0.48 -3.73
CA GLY A 103 28.44 0.06 -5.11
C GLY A 103 27.83 0.98 -6.16
N VAL A 104 27.81 0.47 -7.39
CA VAL A 104 27.25 1.15 -8.56
C VAL A 104 25.90 0.54 -8.88
N PHE A 105 24.89 1.40 -8.93
CA PHE A 105 23.50 1.04 -9.13
C PHE A 105 22.92 1.76 -10.35
N GLN A 106 21.85 1.20 -10.87
CA GLN A 106 21.09 1.69 -12.00
C GLN A 106 19.60 1.38 -11.79
N ASP A 107 18.79 1.73 -12.79
CA ASP A 107 17.34 1.64 -12.73
C ASP A 107 16.84 0.27 -12.24
N GLY A 108 15.93 0.30 -11.27
CA GLY A 108 15.31 -0.89 -10.69
C GLY A 108 14.48 -1.66 -11.70
N GLY A 109 13.95 -0.99 -12.73
CA GLY A 109 13.10 -1.60 -13.74
C GLY A 109 13.80 -2.57 -14.69
N LEU A 110 15.13 -2.66 -14.63
CA LEU A 110 15.90 -3.69 -15.32
C LEU A 110 15.72 -5.09 -14.74
N ALA A 111 15.39 -5.16 -13.45
CA ALA A 111 15.12 -6.42 -12.77
C ALA A 111 13.66 -6.49 -12.32
N VAL A 112 13.13 -5.38 -11.79
CA VAL A 112 11.79 -5.31 -11.19
C VAL A 112 11.10 -4.01 -11.64
N ASN A 113 10.53 -4.03 -12.84
CA ASN A 113 9.77 -2.89 -13.40
C ASN A 113 8.40 -2.70 -12.74
N ASN A 114 7.89 -3.72 -12.05
CA ASN A 114 6.70 -3.64 -11.22
C ASN A 114 7.05 -4.14 -9.81
N PRO A 115 7.27 -3.25 -8.83
CA PRO A 115 7.70 -3.64 -7.50
C PRO A 115 6.57 -4.18 -6.62
N VAL A 116 5.38 -4.45 -7.16
CA VAL A 116 4.19 -4.84 -6.37
C VAL A 116 4.45 -6.04 -5.46
N CYS A 117 5.14 -7.07 -5.93
CA CYS A 117 5.43 -8.25 -5.12
C CYS A 117 6.37 -7.94 -3.96
N ILE A 118 7.36 -7.06 -4.18
CA ILE A 118 8.26 -6.56 -3.13
C ILE A 118 7.45 -5.73 -2.12
N ALA A 119 6.58 -4.84 -2.61
CA ALA A 119 5.76 -3.99 -1.75
C ALA A 119 4.79 -4.79 -0.86
N ILE A 120 4.13 -5.82 -1.41
CA ILE A 120 3.27 -6.72 -0.63
C ILE A 120 4.10 -7.45 0.43
N ARG A 121 5.24 -8.04 0.04
CA ARG A 121 6.11 -8.77 0.96
C ARG A 121 6.59 -7.87 2.11
N GLU A 122 7.05 -6.66 1.81
CA GLU A 122 7.50 -5.72 2.83
C GLU A 122 6.35 -5.25 3.73
N ALA A 123 5.17 -4.98 3.17
CA ALA A 123 3.98 -4.62 3.96
C ALA A 123 3.60 -5.75 4.93
N THR A 124 3.66 -7.00 4.48
CA THR A 124 3.44 -8.19 5.31
C THR A 124 4.51 -8.32 6.40
N LEU A 125 5.79 -8.16 6.07
CA LEU A 125 6.89 -8.26 7.05
C LEU A 125 6.86 -7.15 8.10
N LEU A 126 6.36 -5.97 7.75
CA LEU A 126 6.20 -4.84 8.66
C LEU A 126 4.94 -4.95 9.53
N SER A 127 4.02 -5.86 9.20
CA SER A 127 2.80 -6.09 9.97
C SER A 127 3.09 -6.95 11.22
N PRO A 128 2.66 -6.54 12.43
CA PRO A 128 2.95 -7.26 13.68
C PRO A 128 2.57 -8.75 13.69
N ASP A 129 1.54 -9.13 12.94
CA ASP A 129 1.02 -10.50 12.83
C ASP A 129 1.25 -11.10 11.43
N MET A 130 2.14 -10.51 10.63
CA MET A 130 2.36 -10.87 9.23
C MET A 130 1.05 -10.86 8.42
N ALA A 131 0.10 -9.98 8.77
CA ALA A 131 -1.13 -9.83 8.01
C ALA A 131 -0.85 -9.29 6.60
N GLU A 132 -1.61 -9.78 5.62
CA GLU A 132 -1.60 -9.23 4.27
C GLU A 132 -2.26 -7.84 4.24
N PRO A 133 -1.82 -6.93 3.35
CA PRO A 133 -2.47 -5.63 3.19
C PRO A 133 -3.90 -5.77 2.67
N SER A 134 -4.87 -5.05 3.25
CA SER A 134 -6.28 -5.11 2.80
C SER A 134 -6.46 -4.66 1.35
N VAL A 135 -5.67 -3.66 0.91
CA VAL A 135 -5.76 -3.05 -0.42
C VAL A 135 -4.35 -2.86 -0.98
N VAL A 136 -4.15 -3.27 -2.23
CA VAL A 136 -2.93 -3.00 -2.99
C VAL A 136 -3.31 -2.25 -4.25
N VAL A 137 -2.64 -1.11 -4.47
CA VAL A 137 -2.80 -0.30 -5.67
C VAL A 137 -1.48 -0.25 -6.41
N SER A 138 -1.48 -0.77 -7.63
CA SER A 138 -0.36 -0.68 -8.56
C SER A 138 -0.70 0.32 -9.66
N LEU A 139 0.16 1.33 -9.85
CA LEU A 139 -0.02 2.36 -10.87
C LEU A 139 1.05 2.16 -11.96
N GLY A 140 0.60 1.95 -13.18
CA GLY A 140 1.45 1.85 -14.36
C GLY A 140 1.65 3.18 -15.06
N THR A 141 2.72 3.26 -15.85
CA THR A 141 3.02 4.41 -16.71
C THR A 141 2.45 4.27 -18.12
N GLY A 142 1.62 3.27 -18.35
CA GLY A 142 1.05 2.93 -19.64
C GLY A 142 1.78 1.81 -20.36
N SER A 143 1.16 1.33 -21.43
CA SER A 143 1.73 0.33 -22.33
C SER A 143 1.08 0.43 -23.71
N ALA A 144 1.77 -0.02 -24.76
CA ALA A 144 1.16 -0.22 -26.08
C ALA A 144 0.00 -1.22 -26.01
N SER A 145 -1.05 -1.00 -26.82
CA SER A 145 -2.14 -1.97 -27.00
C SER A 145 -1.66 -3.23 -27.72
N ASP A 146 -2.15 -4.42 -27.30
CA ASP A 146 -1.79 -5.70 -27.91
C ASP A 146 -2.30 -5.88 -29.36
N ASP A 147 -3.22 -5.02 -29.82
CA ASP A 147 -3.86 -5.07 -31.15
C ASP A 147 -2.98 -4.59 -32.32
N ASP A 148 -1.71 -4.28 -32.07
CA ASP A 148 -0.84 -3.70 -33.09
C ASP A 148 -0.23 -4.78 -34.02
N ASN A 149 -1.06 -5.30 -34.94
CA ASN A 149 -0.62 -5.88 -36.22
C ASN A 149 -0.23 -4.78 -37.24
N GLY A 150 0.26 -3.63 -36.76
CA GLY A 150 0.78 -2.54 -37.59
C GLY A 150 2.13 -2.90 -38.21
N PRO A 151 2.42 -2.43 -39.44
CA PRO A 151 3.69 -2.73 -40.10
C PRO A 151 4.83 -2.21 -39.23
N SER A 152 5.85 -3.03 -39.02
CA SER A 152 7.05 -2.66 -38.27
C SER A 152 7.67 -1.39 -38.87
N GLY A 153 7.33 -0.24 -38.28
CA GLY A 153 7.83 1.05 -38.70
C GLY A 153 9.35 1.07 -38.58
N ILE A 154 10.00 1.48 -39.67
CA ILE A 154 11.45 1.66 -39.76
C ILE A 154 11.83 2.90 -38.94
N LEU A 155 11.78 2.80 -37.61
CA LEU A 155 12.21 3.88 -36.72
C LEU A 155 13.23 3.33 -35.71
N SER A 156 14.48 3.75 -35.98
CA SER A 156 15.75 3.46 -35.31
C SER A 156 16.43 2.13 -35.68
N GLU A 157 17.41 2.20 -36.60
CA GLU A 157 18.39 1.15 -36.93
C GLU A 157 19.50 0.97 -35.86
N LYS A 158 19.42 1.62 -34.70
CA LYS A 158 20.46 1.51 -33.66
C LYS A 158 20.15 0.37 -32.70
N PHE A 159 21.15 -0.49 -32.46
CA PHE A 159 21.06 -1.68 -31.60
C PHE A 159 20.69 -1.35 -30.14
N LEU A 160 21.26 -0.29 -29.56
CA LEU A 160 21.07 0.07 -28.15
C LEU A 160 19.63 0.43 -27.75
N PRO A 161 18.89 1.29 -28.48
CA PRO A 161 17.48 1.56 -28.17
C PRO A 161 16.57 0.35 -28.44
N ARG A 162 16.93 -0.53 -29.38
CA ARG A 162 16.19 -1.79 -29.61
C ARG A 162 16.36 -2.75 -28.43
N LEU A 163 17.57 -2.87 -27.90
CA LEU A 163 17.87 -3.68 -26.73
C LEU A 163 17.20 -3.14 -25.46
N SER A 164 17.23 -1.83 -25.22
CA SER A 164 16.54 -1.26 -24.06
C SER A 164 15.04 -1.54 -24.16
N ARG A 165 14.42 -1.33 -25.33
CA ARG A 165 13.01 -1.67 -25.56
C ARG A 165 12.71 -3.15 -25.37
N ALA A 166 13.57 -4.04 -25.87
CA ALA A 166 13.42 -5.48 -25.67
C ALA A 166 13.52 -5.87 -24.19
N LEU A 167 14.42 -5.24 -23.44
CA LEU A 167 14.58 -5.43 -22.00
C LEU A 167 13.34 -4.97 -21.23
N TRP A 168 12.80 -3.80 -21.55
CA TRP A 168 11.56 -3.28 -20.94
C TRP A 168 10.33 -4.14 -21.25
N LYS A 169 10.29 -4.75 -22.44
CA LYS A 169 9.27 -5.74 -22.80
C LYS A 169 9.43 -7.05 -22.00
N GLN A 170 10.66 -7.50 -21.78
CA GLN A 170 10.95 -8.70 -21.00
C GLN A 170 10.67 -8.52 -19.50
N THR A 171 10.83 -7.30 -18.97
CA THR A 171 10.43 -6.92 -17.60
C THR A 171 9.04 -6.30 -17.56
N GLY A 172 8.16 -6.64 -18.51
CA GLY A 172 6.87 -6.01 -18.70
C GLY A 172 6.03 -5.99 -17.42
N SER A 173 5.64 -4.79 -16.97
CA SER A 173 4.88 -4.60 -15.73
C SER A 173 3.54 -5.36 -15.71
N LYS A 174 2.93 -5.58 -16.88
CA LYS A 174 1.72 -6.40 -17.09
C LYS A 174 1.96 -7.88 -16.75
N VAL A 175 3.13 -8.44 -17.10
CA VAL A 175 3.47 -9.85 -16.84
C VAL A 175 3.59 -10.10 -15.34
N THR A 176 4.31 -9.24 -14.62
CA THR A 176 4.43 -9.34 -13.16
C THR A 176 3.06 -9.25 -12.48
N TRP A 177 2.18 -8.37 -12.97
CA TRP A 177 0.82 -8.25 -12.45
C TRP A 177 -0.01 -9.52 -12.71
N SER A 178 0.03 -10.07 -13.93
CA SER A 178 -0.65 -11.33 -14.25
C SER A 178 -0.13 -12.50 -13.41
N HIS A 179 1.18 -12.56 -13.16
CA HIS A 179 1.78 -13.57 -12.29
C HIS A 179 1.34 -13.41 -10.82
N LEU A 180 1.21 -12.17 -10.34
CA LEU A 180 0.67 -11.91 -9.00
C LEU A 180 -0.78 -12.42 -8.90
N LEU A 181 -1.62 -12.11 -9.89
CA LEU A 181 -3.02 -12.57 -9.92
C LEU A 181 -3.12 -14.09 -9.97
N SER A 182 -2.25 -14.78 -10.72
CA SER A 182 -2.28 -16.25 -10.82
C SER A 182 -1.83 -16.95 -9.53
N HIS A 183 -1.04 -16.28 -8.69
CA HIS A 183 -0.56 -16.79 -7.41
C HIS A 183 -1.35 -16.26 -6.21
N GLN A 184 -2.41 -15.48 -6.45
CA GLN A 184 -3.28 -15.03 -5.38
C GLN A 184 -3.99 -16.24 -4.78
N ARG A 185 -3.80 -16.45 -3.47
CA ARG A 185 -4.49 -17.53 -2.75
C ARG A 185 -5.99 -17.28 -2.82
N ALA A 186 -6.77 -18.34 -3.03
CA ALA A 186 -8.23 -18.26 -3.10
C ALA A 186 -8.87 -17.70 -1.81
N ASP A 187 -8.14 -17.74 -0.69
CA ASP A 187 -8.55 -17.26 0.64
C ASP A 187 -7.96 -15.87 1.00
N SER A 188 -7.24 -15.23 0.08
CA SER A 188 -6.70 -13.88 0.33
C SER A 188 -7.80 -12.84 0.19
N ASP A 189 -8.07 -12.10 1.26
CA ASP A 189 -9.03 -10.99 1.24
C ASP A 189 -8.48 -9.71 0.61
N THR A 190 -7.19 -9.69 0.28
CA THR A 190 -6.48 -8.57 -0.34
C THR A 190 -7.16 -8.11 -1.62
N LYS A 191 -7.58 -6.85 -1.67
CA LYS A 191 -8.17 -6.23 -2.86
C LYS A 191 -7.06 -5.65 -3.74
N LEU A 192 -6.85 -6.26 -4.91
CA LEU A 192 -5.82 -5.87 -5.87
C LEU A 192 -6.40 -4.93 -6.93
N PHE A 193 -5.79 -3.76 -7.09
CA PHE A 193 -6.13 -2.79 -8.14
C PHE A 193 -4.90 -2.45 -8.97
N ARG A 194 -5.01 -2.56 -10.30
CA ARG A 194 -4.00 -2.06 -11.24
C ARG A 194 -4.65 -1.03 -12.14
N PHE A 195 -4.04 0.14 -12.22
CA PHE A 195 -4.42 1.18 -13.16
C PHE A 195 -3.26 1.40 -14.11
N ASP A 196 -3.54 1.24 -15.39
CA ASP A 196 -2.60 1.45 -16.47
C ASP A 196 -3.28 2.25 -17.58
N VAL A 197 -2.48 2.89 -18.43
CA VAL A 197 -2.97 3.62 -19.60
C VAL A 197 -2.65 2.84 -20.86
N ASP A 198 -3.66 2.38 -21.57
CA ASP A 198 -3.45 1.81 -22.90
C ASP A 198 -3.36 2.97 -23.91
N PHE A 199 -2.20 3.14 -24.51
CA PHE A 199 -2.01 4.13 -25.56
C PHE A 199 -2.59 3.59 -26.86
N MET A 200 -3.50 4.35 -27.47
CA MET A 200 -3.97 4.08 -28.83
C MET A 200 -2.84 4.43 -29.81
N GLY A 201 -2.18 3.40 -30.35
CA GLY A 201 -1.04 3.52 -31.29
C GLY A 201 0.33 3.37 -30.62
N GLU A 202 1.38 3.91 -31.25
CA GLU A 202 2.75 3.78 -30.74
C GLU A 202 2.91 4.39 -29.34
N GLU A 203 3.51 3.61 -28.44
CA GLU A 203 3.87 4.01 -27.10
C GLU A 203 4.91 5.13 -27.12
N PRO A 204 4.69 6.25 -26.39
CA PRO A 204 5.67 7.33 -26.32
C PRO A 204 7.03 6.84 -25.83
N LEU A 205 8.11 7.44 -26.35
CA LEU A 205 9.44 7.13 -25.83
C LEU A 205 9.58 7.67 -24.39
N LEU A 206 10.41 7.01 -23.57
CA LEU A 206 10.61 7.37 -22.16
C LEU A 206 11.03 8.83 -21.94
N ASP A 207 11.70 9.43 -22.92
CA ASP A 207 12.20 10.80 -22.90
C ASP A 207 11.46 11.76 -23.86
N GLU A 208 10.28 11.37 -24.33
CA GLU A 208 9.47 12.18 -25.24
C GLU A 208 8.64 13.24 -24.52
N VAL A 209 9.30 14.34 -24.15
CA VAL A 209 8.70 15.44 -23.38
C VAL A 209 7.49 16.08 -24.09
N SER A 210 7.46 16.08 -25.43
CA SER A 210 6.36 16.63 -26.22
C SER A 210 5.01 15.91 -26.01
N MET A 211 5.02 14.67 -25.54
CA MET A 211 3.82 13.86 -25.35
C MET A 211 3.24 13.94 -23.93
N VAL A 212 3.89 14.65 -22.99
CA VAL A 212 3.48 14.68 -21.57
C VAL A 212 2.03 15.13 -21.38
N GLU A 213 1.58 16.17 -22.10
CA GLU A 213 0.18 16.63 -21.95
C GLU A 213 -0.81 15.62 -22.52
N ARG A 214 -0.47 14.95 -23.63
CA ARG A 214 -1.29 13.87 -24.19
C ARG A 214 -1.39 12.70 -23.20
N VAL A 215 -0.27 12.28 -22.60
CA VAL A 215 -0.24 11.21 -21.59
C VAL A 215 -1.10 11.59 -20.37
N ARG A 216 -0.95 12.82 -19.89
CA ARG A 216 -1.75 13.37 -18.78
C ARG A 216 -3.25 13.35 -19.08
N GLN A 217 -3.65 13.85 -20.24
CA GLN A 217 -5.05 13.88 -20.64
C GLN A 217 -5.62 12.45 -20.78
N THR A 218 -4.87 11.55 -21.42
CA THR A 218 -5.27 10.14 -21.57
C THR A 218 -5.45 9.46 -20.21
N ALA A 219 -4.51 9.67 -19.27
CA ALA A 219 -4.62 9.13 -17.92
C ALA A 219 -5.84 9.68 -17.18
N HIS A 220 -6.12 10.98 -17.32
CA HIS A 220 -7.30 11.62 -16.72
C HIS A 220 -8.62 11.07 -17.28
N ASP A 221 -8.73 10.96 -18.60
CA ASP A 221 -9.94 10.46 -19.27
C ASP A 221 -10.19 8.98 -18.96
N THR A 222 -9.12 8.19 -18.79
CA THR A 222 -9.22 6.79 -18.36
C THR A 222 -9.64 6.69 -16.91
N ALA A 223 -9.05 7.49 -16.02
CA ALA A 223 -9.38 7.50 -14.59
C ALA A 223 -10.84 7.91 -14.33
N THR A 224 -11.31 8.98 -14.97
CA THR A 224 -12.68 9.51 -14.78
C THR A 224 -13.77 8.52 -15.19
N ARG A 225 -13.51 7.67 -16.20
CA ARG A 225 -14.44 6.64 -16.67
C ARG A 225 -14.30 5.31 -15.94
N SER A 226 -13.29 5.15 -15.08
CA SER A 226 -12.98 3.88 -14.44
C SER A 226 -13.96 3.53 -13.30
N SER A 227 -14.78 2.51 -13.50
CA SER A 227 -15.57 1.90 -12.43
C SER A 227 -14.68 1.26 -11.35
N SER A 228 -13.53 0.73 -11.74
CA SER A 228 -12.53 0.16 -10.83
C SER A 228 -11.94 1.22 -9.91
N LEU A 229 -11.69 2.44 -10.41
CA LEU A 229 -11.23 3.56 -9.57
C LEU A 229 -12.32 3.99 -8.59
N ARG A 230 -13.58 4.06 -9.03
CA ARG A 230 -14.72 4.33 -8.12
C ARG A 230 -14.83 3.27 -7.02
N ARG A 231 -14.64 1.99 -7.38
CA ARG A 231 -14.58 0.87 -6.43
C ARG A 231 -13.41 1.03 -5.45
N LEU A 232 -12.20 1.35 -5.92
CA LEU A 232 -11.06 1.62 -5.04
C LEU A 232 -11.38 2.74 -4.05
N CYS A 233 -11.95 3.85 -4.51
CA CYS A 233 -12.30 4.96 -3.63
C CYS A 233 -13.27 4.54 -2.51
N ARG A 234 -14.24 3.64 -2.79
CA ARG A 234 -15.12 3.07 -1.75
C ARG A 234 -14.34 2.25 -0.73
N HIS A 235 -13.48 1.34 -1.19
CA HIS A 235 -12.62 0.54 -0.28
C HIS A 235 -11.75 1.45 0.58
N LEU A 236 -11.07 2.44 0.00
CA LEU A 236 -10.23 3.38 0.75
C LEU A 236 -11.01 4.19 1.80
N ARG A 237 -12.29 4.52 1.55
CA ARG A 237 -13.13 5.16 2.57
C ARG A 237 -13.51 4.18 3.70
N ALA A 238 -13.84 2.94 3.37
CA ALA A 238 -14.15 1.90 4.36
C ALA A 238 -12.92 1.57 5.24
N GLU A 239 -11.72 1.55 4.67
CA GLU A 239 -10.44 1.34 5.38
C GLU A 239 -10.09 2.45 6.40
N LEU A 240 -10.79 3.60 6.37
CA LEU A 240 -10.63 4.64 7.39
C LEU A 240 -11.43 4.35 8.67
N PHE A 241 -12.27 3.32 8.67
CA PHE A 241 -13.02 2.90 9.85
C PHE A 241 -12.39 1.68 10.49
N LEU A 242 -12.33 1.71 11.82
CA LEU A 242 -11.78 0.65 12.65
C LEU A 242 -12.87 0.20 13.61
N PHE A 243 -12.79 -1.05 14.05
CA PHE A 243 -13.62 -1.57 15.12
C PHE A 243 -12.74 -2.04 16.27
N GLU A 244 -13.19 -1.72 17.48
CA GLU A 244 -12.57 -2.19 18.71
C GLU A 244 -13.64 -2.66 19.69
N LEU A 245 -13.36 -3.77 20.38
CA LEU A 245 -14.16 -4.26 21.50
C LEU A 245 -14.10 -3.28 22.65
N ASP A 246 -15.19 -3.21 23.42
CA ASP A 246 -15.27 -2.40 24.62
C ASP A 246 -14.43 -3.03 25.74
N GLU A 247 -13.32 -2.37 26.10
CA GLU A 247 -12.44 -2.77 27.21
C GLU A 247 -13.17 -2.83 28.56
N LEU A 248 -14.23 -2.02 28.74
CA LEU A 248 -15.00 -2.00 29.98
C LEU A 248 -15.99 -3.17 30.07
N HIS A 249 -16.38 -3.72 28.92
CA HIS A 249 -17.40 -4.77 28.81
C HIS A 249 -16.89 -5.85 27.85
N PRO A 250 -15.87 -6.63 28.25
CA PRO A 250 -15.31 -7.67 27.40
C PRO A 250 -16.37 -8.73 27.06
N PRO A 251 -16.17 -9.49 25.96
CA PRO A 251 -17.12 -10.52 25.56
C PRO A 251 -17.42 -11.51 26.69
N TYR A 252 -18.70 -11.76 26.97
CA TYR A 252 -19.13 -12.67 28.03
C TYR A 252 -20.19 -13.64 27.53
N PHE A 253 -20.17 -14.88 28.04
CA PHE A 253 -21.07 -15.93 27.60
C PHE A 253 -22.38 -15.91 28.39
N VAL A 254 -23.52 -15.82 27.69
CA VAL A 254 -24.84 -15.87 28.31
C VAL A 254 -25.86 -16.47 27.35
N ARG A 255 -26.73 -17.35 27.85
CA ARG A 255 -27.84 -17.97 27.08
C ARG A 255 -27.39 -18.60 25.75
N GLY A 256 -26.22 -19.23 25.73
CA GLY A 256 -25.74 -19.99 24.56
C GLY A 256 -24.98 -19.18 23.51
N ALA A 257 -24.69 -17.90 23.76
CA ALA A 257 -23.89 -17.07 22.86
C ALA A 257 -23.00 -16.09 23.65
N TYR A 258 -21.88 -15.68 23.05
CA TYR A 258 -21.06 -14.58 23.55
C TYR A 258 -21.69 -13.25 23.17
N GLN A 259 -21.97 -12.40 24.16
CA GLN A 259 -22.38 -11.03 23.95
C GLN A 259 -21.15 -10.16 23.85
N CYS A 260 -21.06 -9.37 22.79
CA CYS A 260 -19.94 -8.49 22.51
C CYS A 260 -20.45 -7.05 22.43
N ALA A 261 -19.71 -6.14 23.05
CA ALA A 261 -19.88 -4.71 22.90
C ALA A 261 -18.60 -4.13 22.29
N GLY A 262 -18.75 -3.08 21.49
CA GLY A 262 -17.61 -2.39 20.90
C GLY A 262 -18.01 -1.09 20.25
N ARG A 263 -17.06 -0.48 19.55
CA ARG A 263 -17.25 0.80 18.86
C ARG A 263 -16.60 0.81 17.49
N ILE A 264 -17.31 1.39 16.53
CA ILE A 264 -16.78 1.74 15.21
C ILE A 264 -16.27 3.18 15.31
N ILE A 265 -14.99 3.38 15.01
CA ILE A 265 -14.31 4.68 15.06
C ILE A 265 -13.72 5.06 13.70
N CYS A 266 -13.47 6.34 13.49
CA CYS A 266 -12.78 6.85 12.30
C CYS A 266 -11.32 7.18 12.59
N ARG A 267 -10.43 6.85 11.65
CA ARG A 267 -9.00 7.20 11.70
C ARG A 267 -8.76 8.70 11.59
N LEU A 268 -9.62 9.40 10.85
CA LEU A 268 -9.57 10.86 10.74
C LEU A 268 -10.18 11.50 12.00
N ARG A 269 -9.59 12.62 12.44
CA ARG A 269 -10.02 13.33 13.65
C ARG A 269 -10.94 14.49 13.34
N ALA A 270 -11.95 14.68 14.19
CA ALA A 270 -12.83 15.82 14.13
C ALA A 270 -12.07 17.15 14.18
N HIS A 271 -12.74 18.21 13.73
CA HIS A 271 -12.21 19.57 13.63
C HIS A 271 -11.11 19.78 12.58
N THR A 272 -10.68 18.74 11.87
CA THR A 272 -9.83 18.86 10.68
C THR A 272 -10.65 19.13 9.41
N PRO A 273 -10.16 19.91 8.43
CA PRO A 273 -10.87 20.12 7.17
C PRO A 273 -11.08 18.81 6.40
N GLU A 274 -10.11 17.89 6.46
CA GLU A 274 -10.18 16.58 5.81
C GLU A 274 -11.33 15.73 6.38
N TYR A 275 -11.49 15.70 7.70
CA TYR A 275 -12.58 14.97 8.35
C TYR A 275 -13.95 15.54 8.00
N LYS A 276 -14.10 16.88 8.03
CA LYS A 276 -15.37 17.53 7.71
C LYS A 276 -15.83 17.20 6.30
N GLU A 277 -14.90 17.29 5.34
CA GLU A 277 -15.17 16.97 3.94
C GLU A 277 -15.46 15.47 3.76
N PHE A 278 -14.74 14.60 4.47
CA PHE A 278 -14.98 13.17 4.46
C PHE A 278 -16.39 12.79 4.96
N ILE A 279 -16.82 13.32 6.12
CA ILE A 279 -18.17 13.10 6.65
C ILE A 279 -19.23 13.67 5.71
N ARG A 280 -19.01 14.85 5.13
CA ARG A 280 -19.92 15.44 4.15
C ARG A 280 -20.14 14.50 2.96
N GLN A 281 -19.06 13.95 2.40
CA GLN A 281 -19.13 12.99 1.28
C GLN A 281 -19.89 11.71 1.64
N LEU A 282 -19.76 11.22 2.87
CA LEU A 282 -20.49 10.05 3.35
C LEU A 282 -21.97 10.33 3.54
N CYS A 283 -22.33 11.50 4.09
CA CYS A 283 -23.71 11.95 4.22
C CYS A 283 -24.40 12.09 2.85
N GLU A 284 -23.71 12.66 1.86
CA GLU A 284 -24.24 12.79 0.48
C GLU A 284 -24.51 11.44 -0.19
N ARG A 285 -23.82 10.38 0.25
CA ARG A 285 -23.96 9.01 -0.25
C ARG A 285 -24.89 8.17 0.60
N GLU A 286 -25.56 8.78 1.57
CA GLU A 286 -26.43 8.13 2.55
C GLU A 286 -25.74 6.95 3.27
N ALA A 287 -24.44 7.11 3.57
CA ALA A 287 -23.63 6.01 4.04
C ALA A 287 -24.06 5.49 5.43
N ALA A 288 -23.97 4.17 5.61
CA ALA A 288 -24.32 3.52 6.87
C ALA A 288 -23.44 2.31 7.14
N PHE A 289 -23.18 2.02 8.42
CA PHE A 289 -22.54 0.76 8.80
C PHE A 289 -23.57 -0.37 8.93
N ARG A 290 -23.22 -1.54 8.42
CA ARG A 290 -23.97 -2.79 8.60
C ARG A 290 -23.22 -3.70 9.57
N VAL A 291 -23.88 -4.09 10.65
CA VAL A 291 -23.38 -5.04 11.65
C VAL A 291 -24.46 -6.08 11.94
N GLY A 292 -24.38 -7.23 11.26
CA GLY A 292 -25.48 -8.19 11.24
C GLY A 292 -26.77 -7.55 10.72
N ALA A 293 -27.79 -7.45 11.59
CA ALA A 293 -29.08 -6.81 11.27
C ALA A 293 -29.13 -5.31 11.62
N GLN A 294 -28.09 -4.75 12.26
CA GLN A 294 -28.06 -3.34 12.65
C GLN A 294 -27.54 -2.46 11.51
N PHE A 295 -28.17 -1.29 11.37
CA PHE A 295 -27.77 -0.23 10.45
C PHE A 295 -27.52 1.06 11.22
N LEU A 296 -26.31 1.61 11.11
CA LEU A 296 -25.90 2.83 11.78
C LEU A 296 -25.61 3.91 10.72
N ARG A 297 -26.57 4.81 10.52
CA ARG A 297 -26.43 5.86 9.49
C ARG A 297 -25.49 6.96 9.95
N ILE A 298 -24.60 7.36 9.05
CA ILE A 298 -23.72 8.52 9.25
C ILE A 298 -24.52 9.78 8.89
N THR A 299 -24.51 10.78 9.78
CA THR A 299 -25.27 12.01 9.60
C THR A 299 -24.39 13.25 9.79
N TYR A 300 -24.92 14.42 9.42
CA TYR A 300 -24.23 15.70 9.59
C TYR A 300 -23.96 16.05 11.06
N GLU A 301 -24.60 15.39 12.03
CA GLU A 301 -24.29 15.55 13.46
C GLU A 301 -22.88 15.04 13.79
N ASN A 302 -22.34 14.12 12.99
CA ASN A 302 -21.00 13.57 13.15
C ASN A 302 -19.88 14.50 12.60
N ILE A 303 -20.21 15.63 11.98
CA ILE A 303 -19.21 16.46 11.27
C ILE A 303 -18.24 17.19 12.21
N ASN A 304 -18.67 17.47 13.44
CA ASN A 304 -17.91 18.25 14.42
C ASN A 304 -17.50 17.43 15.65
N THR A 305 -17.72 16.12 15.64
CA THR A 305 -17.38 15.21 16.74
C THR A 305 -16.64 14.01 16.18
N ASP A 306 -15.72 13.42 16.95
CA ASP A 306 -15.04 12.21 16.53
C ASP A 306 -16.09 11.09 16.36
N LEU A 307 -16.22 10.55 15.15
CA LEU A 307 -17.19 9.48 14.87
C LEU A 307 -16.89 8.26 15.74
N CYS A 308 -17.88 7.88 16.53
CA CYS A 308 -17.83 6.76 17.45
C CYS A 308 -19.24 6.16 17.58
N PHE A 309 -19.48 5.04 16.89
CA PHE A 309 -20.75 4.32 17.00
C PHE A 309 -20.58 3.11 17.91
N LYS A 310 -21.36 3.06 18.99
CA LYS A 310 -21.43 1.87 19.83
C LYS A 310 -22.26 0.79 19.15
N VAL A 311 -21.75 -0.44 19.15
CA VAL A 311 -22.44 -1.61 18.59
C VAL A 311 -22.42 -2.74 19.61
N ASN A 312 -23.53 -3.47 19.67
CA ASN A 312 -23.67 -4.66 20.49
C ASN A 312 -24.13 -5.80 19.59
N PHE A 313 -23.53 -6.98 19.70
CA PHE A 313 -23.93 -8.13 18.90
C PHE A 313 -23.62 -9.44 19.64
N ALA A 314 -24.21 -10.53 19.16
CA ALA A 314 -24.01 -11.85 19.73
C ALA A 314 -23.35 -12.77 18.70
N VAL A 315 -22.37 -13.56 19.14
CA VAL A 315 -21.70 -14.59 18.35
C VAL A 315 -21.76 -15.95 19.05
N PRO A 316 -21.91 -17.06 18.32
CA PRO A 316 -22.04 -18.38 18.95
C PRO A 316 -20.72 -18.82 19.62
N THR A 317 -19.57 -18.47 19.03
CA THR A 317 -18.23 -18.80 19.56
C THR A 317 -17.28 -17.62 19.38
N LEU A 318 -16.19 -17.55 20.16
CA LEU A 318 -15.17 -16.50 20.00
C LEU A 318 -14.39 -16.61 18.68
N SER A 319 -14.33 -17.81 18.08
CA SER A 319 -13.75 -18.03 16.75
C SER A 319 -14.72 -17.65 15.61
N SER A 320 -15.97 -17.28 15.92
CA SER A 320 -16.91 -16.82 14.91
C SER A 320 -16.44 -15.50 14.32
N SER A 321 -16.55 -15.40 12.99
CA SER A 321 -16.23 -14.18 12.26
C SER A 321 -17.43 -13.24 12.24
N ILE A 322 -17.20 -11.96 12.48
CA ILE A 322 -18.19 -10.90 12.34
C ILE A 322 -17.78 -9.95 11.22
N SER A 323 -18.73 -9.65 10.35
CA SER A 323 -18.56 -8.67 9.29
C SER A 323 -19.12 -7.33 9.72
N ILE A 324 -18.28 -6.29 9.63
CA ILE A 324 -18.69 -4.89 9.70
C ILE A 324 -18.37 -4.25 8.35
N ALA A 325 -19.34 -3.58 7.77
CA ALA A 325 -19.15 -2.98 6.46
C ALA A 325 -19.79 -1.61 6.34
N LEU A 326 -19.19 -0.79 5.50
CA LEU A 326 -19.71 0.49 5.07
C LEU A 326 -20.55 0.28 3.80
N LEU A 327 -21.79 0.74 3.86
CA LEU A 327 -22.72 0.82 2.73
C LEU A 327 -22.67 2.23 2.16
N GLU A 328 -22.56 2.35 0.84
CA GLU A 328 -22.68 3.62 0.12
C GLU A 328 -23.65 3.43 -1.07
N GLY A 329 -24.79 4.11 -1.08
CA GLY A 329 -25.81 3.96 -2.14
C GLY A 329 -26.54 2.60 -2.15
N ALA A 330 -27.18 2.27 -3.29
CA ALA A 330 -27.95 1.03 -3.44
C ALA A 330 -27.04 -0.19 -3.67
N ASP A 331 -26.92 -1.03 -2.63
CA ASP A 331 -26.30 -2.37 -2.63
C ASP A 331 -24.78 -2.47 -2.84
N GLU A 332 -24.03 -1.40 -2.59
CA GLU A 332 -22.56 -1.45 -2.63
C GLU A 332 -21.96 -1.45 -1.22
N GLU A 333 -21.49 -2.63 -0.80
CA GLU A 333 -20.89 -2.87 0.51
C GLU A 333 -19.37 -3.00 0.42
N SER A 334 -18.66 -2.40 1.37
CA SER A 334 -17.21 -2.58 1.53
C SER A 334 -16.89 -2.81 3.01
N HIS A 335 -16.15 -3.88 3.32
CA HIS A 335 -15.72 -4.15 4.68
C HIS A 335 -14.85 -3.00 5.21
N ILE A 336 -15.01 -2.67 6.49
CA ILE A 336 -14.11 -1.74 7.17
C ILE A 336 -12.75 -2.42 7.40
N ASN A 337 -11.73 -1.64 7.80
CA ASN A 337 -10.38 -2.17 8.00
C ASN A 337 -10.38 -3.37 8.96
N GLY A 338 -9.75 -4.46 8.53
CA GLY A 338 -9.64 -5.72 9.27
C GLY A 338 -10.89 -6.59 9.30
N SER A 339 -12.05 -6.12 8.81
CA SER A 339 -13.26 -6.92 8.70
C SER A 339 -13.21 -7.83 7.45
N PRO A 340 -13.73 -9.07 7.53
CA PRO A 340 -14.34 -9.69 8.70
C PRO A 340 -13.28 -10.22 9.69
N PHE A 341 -13.58 -10.15 10.99
CA PHE A 341 -12.62 -10.57 12.03
C PHE A 341 -13.26 -11.56 13.01
N ALA A 342 -12.44 -12.50 13.51
CA ALA A 342 -12.79 -13.35 14.63
C ALA A 342 -12.70 -12.56 15.94
N ILE A 343 -13.62 -12.81 16.88
CA ILE A 343 -13.62 -12.11 18.17
C ILE A 343 -12.36 -12.42 18.98
N GLU A 344 -11.89 -13.67 18.95
CA GLU A 344 -10.64 -14.03 19.61
C GLU A 344 -9.42 -13.29 19.04
N TRP A 345 -9.43 -12.93 17.75
CA TRP A 345 -8.34 -12.16 17.14
C TRP A 345 -8.33 -10.72 17.66
N LEU A 346 -9.51 -10.10 17.80
CA LEU A 346 -9.64 -8.76 18.40
C LEU A 346 -9.20 -8.75 19.86
N ILE A 347 -9.65 -9.74 20.65
CA ILE A 347 -9.25 -9.90 22.05
C ILE A 347 -7.72 -9.96 22.18
N ARG A 348 -7.06 -10.74 21.31
CA ARG A 348 -5.59 -10.84 21.29
C ARG A 348 -4.93 -9.52 20.88
N ARG A 349 -5.41 -8.87 19.81
CA ARG A 349 -4.83 -7.59 19.32
C ARG A 349 -5.01 -6.43 20.30
N GLN A 350 -6.14 -6.37 20.99
CA GLN A 350 -6.40 -5.36 22.01
C GLN A 350 -5.84 -5.73 23.38
N ALA A 351 -5.17 -6.89 23.50
CA ALA A 351 -4.62 -7.40 24.76
C ALA A 351 -5.66 -7.49 25.91
N LEU A 352 -6.94 -7.72 25.61
CA LEU A 352 -8.01 -7.75 26.62
C LEU A 352 -7.87 -8.90 27.64
N ASN A 353 -7.08 -9.93 27.29
CA ASN A 353 -6.79 -11.07 28.17
C ASN A 353 -5.47 -10.91 28.95
N ALA A 354 -4.74 -9.80 28.78
CA ALA A 354 -3.49 -9.58 29.49
C ALA A 354 -3.77 -9.15 30.94
N GLY A 355 -3.56 -10.06 31.90
CA GLY A 355 -3.76 -9.77 33.33
C GLY A 355 -2.72 -8.82 33.94
N PHE A 356 -1.58 -8.57 33.28
CA PHE A 356 -0.49 -7.68 33.73
C PHE A 356 0.23 -7.02 32.54
N GLY A 357 0.57 -5.73 32.65
CA GLY A 357 1.52 -5.03 31.74
C GLY A 357 0.98 -3.93 30.81
N THR A 358 -0.30 -3.55 30.89
CA THR A 358 -0.85 -2.36 30.21
C THR A 358 -1.03 -1.19 31.20
N SER A 359 -1.15 0.03 30.69
CA SER A 359 -1.30 1.25 31.52
C SER A 359 -2.57 1.28 32.40
N ASP A 360 -3.49 0.36 32.16
CA ASP A 360 -4.84 0.24 32.70
C ASP A 360 -5.05 -1.10 33.43
N HIS A 361 -3.98 -1.61 34.04
CA HIS A 361 -3.95 -2.72 34.99
C HIS A 361 -5.29 -3.02 35.71
N ARG A 362 -5.90 -4.16 35.42
CA ARG A 362 -7.05 -4.71 36.16
C ARG A 362 -6.72 -6.06 36.74
N GLU A 363 -7.00 -6.24 38.03
CA GLU A 363 -7.04 -7.57 38.64
C GLU A 363 -8.15 -8.37 37.95
N LEU A 364 -7.77 -9.48 37.30
CA LEU A 364 -8.71 -10.49 36.85
C LEU A 364 -9.48 -10.97 38.08
N ALA A 365 -10.76 -10.59 38.20
CA ALA A 365 -11.65 -11.21 39.17
C ALA A 365 -11.75 -12.70 38.81
N HIS A 366 -11.12 -13.55 39.62
CA HIS A 366 -11.28 -14.99 39.55
C HIS A 366 -12.75 -15.36 39.79
N SER A 367 -13.52 -15.51 38.73
CA SER A 367 -14.73 -16.33 38.70
C SER A 367 -14.95 -16.74 37.25
N ASP A 368 -14.77 -18.04 36.96
CA ASP A 368 -15.26 -18.78 35.77
C ASP A 368 -14.26 -19.82 35.22
N LEU A 369 -13.26 -20.25 36.00
CA LEU A 369 -12.48 -21.47 35.67
C LEU A 369 -12.99 -22.74 36.35
N ASP A 370 -13.99 -22.68 37.22
CA ASP A 370 -14.57 -23.86 37.86
C ASP A 370 -16.06 -23.98 37.51
N CYS A 371 -16.37 -24.46 36.31
CA CYS A 371 -17.63 -25.17 36.00
C CYS A 371 -17.60 -25.73 34.57
N VAL A 372 -16.88 -26.84 34.38
CA VAL A 372 -17.26 -27.85 33.39
C VAL A 372 -17.35 -29.18 34.16
N PRO A 373 -18.46 -29.93 34.05
CA PRO A 373 -18.68 -31.15 34.82
C PRO A 373 -17.71 -32.29 34.48
#